data_AF-A0A378MZU4-F1
#
_entry.id   AF-A0A378MZU4-F1
#
_cell.length_a   1.000
_cell.length_b   1.000
_cell.length_c   1.000
_cell.angle_alpha   90.00
_cell.angle_beta   90.00
_cell.angle_gamma   90.00
#
_symmetry.space_group_name_H-M   'P 1'
#
loop_
_entity.id
_entity.type
_entity.pdbx_description
1 polymer ?
#
loop_
_entity_poly.entity_id
_entity_poly.type
_entity_poly.pdbx_seq_one_letter_code
_entity_poly.pdbx_strand_id
1 'polypeptide(L)'
;MFIGSRDPNPLVSGKGAAQLRAAGIEVVEDFMRTECDALNPIFFHYIQTKRPYVLLKYGMTADGKIATYTGNSKWITGEAARANVQKSRHEYSAIMVGVETVLADDPMLNSRMENAKQPVRIVCDSQLRTPLDSQLVQTARQYRTIIATLNNDAKKQAEYTACGVEILVTGERDKRVDLADLLQKLANSGSTAY
;
A
#
# COMPACT_ATOMS: atom_id res chain seq x y z
N MET A 1 7.35 35.75 5.36
CA MET A 1 6.90 34.40 4.91
C MET A 1 6.88 33.48 6.12
N PHE A 2 5.80 32.71 6.29
CA PHE A 2 5.67 31.72 7.36
C PHE A 2 5.79 30.32 6.77
N ILE A 3 6.70 29.52 7.31
CA ILE A 3 6.88 28.11 6.95
C ILE A 3 6.32 27.29 8.12
N GLY A 4 5.23 26.57 7.87
CA GLY A 4 4.55 25.81 8.93
C GLY A 4 5.27 24.52 9.31
N SER A 5 5.64 23.70 8.33
CA SER A 5 6.52 22.55 8.52
C SER A 5 7.77 22.68 7.67
N ARG A 6 8.90 22.28 8.25
CA ARG A 6 10.16 22.08 7.52
C ARG A 6 10.07 20.84 6.63
N ASP A 7 10.83 20.82 5.55
CA ASP A 7 10.97 19.61 4.74
C ASP A 7 11.70 18.53 5.57
N PRO A 8 11.08 17.36 5.79
CA PRO A 8 11.70 16.26 6.54
C PRO A 8 12.85 15.60 5.79
N ASN A 9 13.04 15.87 4.48
CA ASN A 9 14.10 15.29 3.68
C ASN A 9 15.45 15.96 4.02
N PRO A 10 16.41 15.23 4.61
CA PRO A 10 17.69 15.81 5.04
C PRO A 10 18.52 16.39 3.89
N LEU A 11 18.23 16.02 2.63
CA LEU A 11 18.92 16.54 1.44
C LEU A 11 18.46 17.94 1.01
N VAL A 12 17.27 18.36 1.41
CA VAL A 12 16.62 19.61 0.96
C VAL A 12 16.18 20.52 2.12
N SER A 13 16.14 19.98 3.34
CA SER A 13 15.76 20.71 4.54
C SER A 13 16.56 22.02 4.69
N GLY A 14 15.86 23.13 4.88
CA GLY A 14 16.45 24.46 5.08
C GLY A 14 16.93 25.20 3.83
N LYS A 15 17.06 24.54 2.66
CA LYS A 15 17.57 25.20 1.44
C LYS A 15 16.61 26.26 0.91
N GLY A 16 15.30 25.98 0.90
CA GLY A 16 14.29 26.95 0.48
C GLY A 16 14.22 28.17 1.41
N ALA A 17 14.24 27.93 2.73
CA ALA A 17 14.27 29.02 3.72
C ALA A 17 15.53 29.89 3.60
N ALA A 18 16.70 29.27 3.35
CA ALA A 18 17.95 29.98 3.13
C ALA A 18 17.93 30.84 1.86
N GLN A 19 17.37 30.33 0.75
CA GLN A 19 17.23 31.11 -0.49
C GLN A 19 16.32 32.33 -0.30
N LEU A 20 15.21 32.18 0.42
CA LEU A 20 14.28 33.27 0.70
C LEU A 20 14.90 34.33 1.60
N ARG A 21 15.65 33.92 2.64
CA ARG A 21 16.42 34.86 3.48
C ARG A 21 17.51 35.58 2.69
N ALA A 22 18.21 34.88 1.80
CA ALA A 22 19.22 35.48 0.93
C ALA A 22 18.62 36.52 -0.04
N ALA A 23 17.35 36.38 -0.40
CA ALA A 23 16.60 37.36 -1.19
C ALA A 23 16.01 38.52 -0.35
N GLY A 24 16.35 38.61 0.95
CA GLY A 24 15.88 39.67 1.85
C GLY A 24 14.46 39.46 2.38
N ILE A 25 13.87 38.27 2.20
CA ILE A 25 12.54 37.95 2.71
C ILE A 25 12.67 37.47 4.16
N GLU A 26 11.91 38.08 5.08
CA GLU A 26 11.82 37.59 6.44
C GLU A 26 11.09 36.23 6.48
N VAL A 27 11.73 35.22 7.06
CA VAL A 27 11.21 33.85 7.12
C VAL A 27 11.08 33.41 8.58
N VAL A 28 9.85 33.16 9.00
CA VAL A 28 9.50 32.56 10.29
C VAL A 28 9.21 31.09 10.06
N GLU A 29 10.01 30.21 10.65
CA GLU A 29 9.87 28.75 10.56
C GLU A 29 9.07 28.19 11.73
N ASP A 30 8.52 26.98 11.56
CA ASP A 30 7.77 26.22 12.58
C ASP A 30 6.46 26.85 13.04
N PHE A 31 5.82 27.63 12.19
CA PHE A 31 4.55 28.28 12.51
C PHE A 31 3.39 27.27 12.53
N MET A 32 2.79 27.00 13.70
CA MET A 32 1.77 25.94 13.86
C MET A 32 2.26 24.58 13.38
N ARG A 33 3.53 24.27 13.68
CA ARG A 33 4.19 23.06 13.19
C ARG A 33 3.41 21.79 13.49
N THR A 34 2.85 21.65 14.68
CA THR A 34 2.12 20.44 15.07
C THR A 34 0.90 20.19 14.18
N GLU A 35 0.14 21.24 13.87
CA GLU A 35 -1.02 21.19 13.00
C GLU A 35 -0.62 20.98 11.53
N CYS A 36 0.46 21.61 11.09
CA CYS A 36 0.99 21.41 9.73
C CYS A 36 1.57 20.00 9.52
N ASP A 37 2.28 19.44 10.49
CA ASP A 37 2.82 18.08 10.44
C ASP A 37 1.68 17.05 10.41
N ALA A 38 0.58 17.34 11.14
CA ALA A 38 -0.62 16.50 11.18
C ALA A 38 -1.41 16.46 9.86
N LEU A 39 -1.17 17.41 8.92
CA LEU A 39 -1.81 17.39 7.60
C LEU A 39 -1.25 16.31 6.68
N ASN A 40 0.01 15.90 6.86
CA ASN A 40 0.70 14.98 5.95
C ASN A 40 1.44 13.83 6.67
N PRO A 41 0.79 13.10 7.58
CA PRO A 41 1.45 12.08 8.42
C PRO A 41 2.09 10.97 7.59
N ILE A 42 1.50 10.63 6.45
CA ILE A 42 2.00 9.62 5.50
C ILE A 42 3.33 10.04 4.87
N PHE A 43 3.42 11.30 4.44
CA PHE A 43 4.63 11.86 3.83
C PHE A 43 5.79 11.94 4.84
N PHE A 44 5.51 12.43 6.06
CA PHE A 44 6.52 12.49 7.12
C PHE A 44 7.02 11.10 7.51
N HIS A 45 6.12 10.12 7.64
CA HIS A 45 6.49 8.74 7.94
C HIS A 45 7.43 8.16 6.87
N TYR A 46 7.08 8.31 5.59
CA TYR A 46 7.89 7.79 4.49
C TYR A 46 9.28 8.43 4.43
N ILE A 47 9.35 9.76 4.53
CA ILE A 47 10.63 10.47 4.44
C ILE A 47 11.56 10.11 5.61
N GLN A 48 11.02 9.95 6.81
CA GLN A 48 11.80 9.63 8.01
C GLN A 48 12.20 8.15 8.09
N THR A 49 11.31 7.23 7.73
CA THR A 49 11.54 5.79 7.93
C THR A 49 11.98 5.05 6.68
N LYS A 50 11.84 5.68 5.51
CA LYS A 50 12.00 5.05 4.18
C LYS A 50 11.10 3.81 4.01
N ARG A 51 10.01 3.73 4.78
CA ARG A 51 9.04 2.62 4.75
C ARG A 51 7.65 3.15 4.36
N PRO A 52 6.86 2.37 3.61
CA PRO A 52 5.48 2.72 3.30
C PRO A 52 4.64 2.84 4.58
N TYR A 53 3.70 3.78 4.63
CA TYR A 53 2.71 3.83 5.70
C TYR A 53 1.70 2.69 5.49
N VAL A 54 1.63 1.74 6.41
CA VAL A 54 0.74 0.58 6.30
C VAL A 54 -0.46 0.75 7.20
N LEU A 55 -1.65 0.91 6.60
CA LEU A 55 -2.91 0.82 7.34
C LEU A 55 -3.45 -0.62 7.24
N LEU A 56 -3.49 -1.32 8.37
CA LEU A 56 -4.15 -2.62 8.48
C LEU A 56 -5.64 -2.40 8.80
N LYS A 57 -6.52 -2.66 7.82
CA LYS A 57 -7.96 -2.74 8.07
C LYS A 57 -8.35 -4.21 8.26
N TYR A 58 -8.77 -4.57 9.46
CA TYR A 58 -9.27 -5.90 9.79
C TYR A 58 -10.72 -5.81 10.30
N GLY A 59 -11.56 -6.78 9.91
CA GLY A 59 -12.89 -6.98 10.47
C GLY A 59 -12.88 -8.29 11.28
N MET A 60 -13.24 -8.22 12.56
CA MET A 60 -13.32 -9.39 13.44
C MET A 60 -14.75 -9.61 13.92
N THR A 61 -15.14 -10.88 14.08
CA THR A 61 -16.33 -11.24 14.87
C THR A 61 -16.04 -11.03 16.36
N ALA A 62 -17.09 -10.85 17.18
CA ALA A 62 -16.97 -10.51 18.62
C ALA A 62 -16.14 -11.53 19.43
N ASP A 63 -15.96 -12.74 18.92
CA ASP A 63 -15.19 -13.83 19.55
C ASP A 63 -13.72 -13.90 19.09
N GLY A 64 -13.22 -12.86 18.40
CA GLY A 64 -11.82 -12.79 17.94
C GLY A 64 -11.49 -13.69 16.75
N LYS A 65 -12.50 -14.24 16.06
CA LYS A 65 -12.30 -15.10 14.88
C LYS A 65 -12.39 -14.31 13.57
N ILE A 66 -11.44 -14.59 12.68
CA ILE A 66 -11.23 -13.90 11.39
C ILE A 66 -12.08 -14.51 10.26
N ALA A 67 -12.55 -15.75 10.42
CA ALA A 67 -13.50 -16.42 9.54
C ALA A 67 -14.35 -17.43 10.34
N THR A 68 -15.63 -17.57 10.01
CA THR A 68 -16.43 -18.72 10.46
C THR A 68 -15.92 -19.98 9.76
N TYR A 69 -16.08 -21.13 10.40
CA TYR A 69 -15.79 -22.48 9.87
C TYR A 69 -16.42 -22.74 8.47
N THR A 70 -17.40 -21.92 8.08
CA THR A 70 -18.15 -22.04 6.82
C THR A 70 -17.70 -21.07 5.70
N GLY A 71 -16.60 -20.32 5.86
CA GLY A 71 -16.03 -19.52 4.77
C GLY A 71 -16.90 -18.34 4.27
N ASN A 72 -18.01 -18.03 4.94
CA ASN A 72 -18.86 -16.90 4.57
C ASN A 72 -18.36 -15.61 5.27
N SER A 73 -17.39 -14.93 4.65
CA SER A 73 -16.98 -13.56 5.00
C SER A 73 -17.88 -12.48 4.38
N LYS A 74 -18.81 -12.89 3.51
CA LYS A 74 -19.70 -12.00 2.79
C LYS A 74 -20.75 -11.39 3.74
N TRP A 75 -20.77 -10.05 3.79
CA TRP A 75 -21.84 -9.20 4.33
C TRP A 75 -21.88 -8.89 5.85
N ILE A 76 -20.75 -8.84 6.56
CA ILE A 76 -20.76 -8.41 7.98
C ILE A 76 -20.85 -6.86 8.14
N THR A 77 -20.60 -6.08 7.08
CA THR A 77 -20.51 -4.62 7.20
C THR A 77 -21.50 -3.88 6.28
N GLY A 78 -22.34 -3.02 6.90
CA GLY A 78 -23.38 -2.22 6.21
C GLY A 78 -22.83 -1.20 5.21
N GLU A 79 -23.71 -0.58 4.41
CA GLU A 79 -23.35 0.36 3.33
C GLU A 79 -22.37 1.47 3.76
N ALA A 80 -22.52 2.01 4.98
CA ALA A 80 -21.63 3.04 5.52
C ALA A 80 -20.17 2.59 5.63
N ALA A 81 -19.92 1.32 5.98
CA ALA A 81 -18.58 0.76 6.05
C ALA A 81 -17.97 0.52 4.66
N ARG A 82 -18.81 0.27 3.64
CA ARG A 82 -18.38 0.12 2.23
C ARG A 82 -17.95 1.46 1.63
N ALA A 83 -18.68 2.54 1.93
CA ALA A 83 -18.29 3.89 1.55
C ALA A 83 -16.92 4.27 2.14
N ASN A 84 -16.69 3.95 3.42
CA ASN A 84 -15.39 4.18 4.07
C ASN A 84 -14.25 3.34 3.47
N VAL A 85 -14.49 2.09 3.02
CA VAL A 85 -13.47 1.30 2.29
C VAL A 85 -13.09 2.01 0.99
N GLN A 86 -14.06 2.52 0.23
CA GLN A 86 -13.79 3.20 -1.03
C GLN A 86 -13.00 4.50 -0.81
N LYS A 87 -13.30 5.26 0.25
CA LYS A 87 -12.55 6.46 0.62
C LYS A 87 -11.09 6.16 0.98
N SER A 88 -10.84 5.15 1.82
CA SER A 88 -9.48 4.71 2.13
C SER A 88 -8.73 4.21 0.89
N ARG A 89 -9.40 3.53 -0.06
CA ARG A 89 -8.78 3.08 -1.32
C ARG A 89 -8.39 4.22 -2.27
N HIS A 90 -8.91 5.41 -2.05
CA HIS A 90 -8.51 6.62 -2.77
C HIS A 90 -7.34 7.34 -2.09
N GLU A 91 -7.25 7.25 -0.76
CA GLU A 91 -6.18 7.85 0.04
C GLU A 91 -4.90 6.99 0.05
N TYR A 92 -5.03 5.66 -0.04
CA TYR A 92 -3.88 4.74 -0.07
C TYR A 92 -3.52 4.30 -1.47
N SER A 93 -2.22 4.23 -1.76
CA SER A 93 -1.73 3.87 -3.09
C SER A 93 -1.63 2.36 -3.34
N ALA A 94 -1.83 1.51 -2.31
CA ALA A 94 -1.83 0.06 -2.45
C ALA A 94 -2.82 -0.64 -1.51
N ILE A 95 -3.27 -1.82 -1.93
CA ILE A 95 -4.06 -2.76 -1.14
C ILE A 95 -3.32 -4.08 -1.08
N MET A 96 -3.13 -4.62 0.13
CA MET A 96 -2.48 -5.91 0.35
C MET A 96 -3.48 -6.94 0.89
N VAL A 97 -3.45 -8.15 0.33
CA VAL A 97 -4.25 -9.30 0.80
C VAL A 97 -3.39 -10.57 0.85
N GLY A 98 -3.80 -11.55 1.65
CA GLY A 98 -3.23 -12.90 1.60
C GLY A 98 -3.86 -13.74 0.50
N VAL A 99 -3.11 -14.74 0.01
CA VAL A 99 -3.61 -15.67 -1.03
C VAL A 99 -4.91 -16.39 -0.63
N GLU A 100 -5.12 -16.68 0.66
CA GLU A 100 -6.36 -17.33 1.12
C GLU A 100 -7.59 -16.47 0.83
N THR A 101 -7.48 -15.14 0.88
CA THR A 101 -8.57 -14.23 0.49
C THR A 101 -8.84 -14.30 -1.00
N VAL A 102 -7.80 -14.46 -1.83
CA VAL A 102 -7.98 -14.61 -3.28
C VAL A 102 -8.65 -15.93 -3.62
N LEU A 103 -8.24 -17.01 -2.96
CA LEU A 103 -8.83 -18.34 -3.15
C LEU A 103 -10.29 -18.42 -2.67
N ALA A 104 -10.62 -17.74 -1.58
CA ALA A 104 -11.97 -17.77 -1.02
C ALA A 104 -12.96 -16.83 -1.73
N ASP A 105 -12.52 -15.61 -2.05
CA ASP A 105 -13.43 -14.52 -2.44
C ASP A 105 -13.22 -13.99 -3.87
N ASP A 106 -12.13 -14.36 -4.55
CA ASP A 106 -11.70 -13.84 -5.86
C ASP A 106 -11.97 -12.32 -6.03
N PRO A 107 -11.36 -11.45 -5.20
CA PRO A 107 -11.71 -10.04 -5.19
C PRO A 107 -10.97 -9.25 -6.28
N MET A 108 -11.68 -8.32 -6.93
CA MET A 108 -11.06 -7.40 -7.92
C MET A 108 -10.07 -6.39 -7.30
N LEU A 109 -10.27 -6.03 -6.02
CA LEU A 109 -9.48 -5.04 -5.26
C LEU A 109 -9.26 -3.69 -5.97
N ASN A 110 -10.20 -3.24 -6.80
CA ASN A 110 -10.17 -1.93 -7.45
C ASN A 110 -10.99 -0.87 -6.68
N SER A 111 -10.74 0.39 -6.99
CA SER A 111 -11.63 1.50 -6.58
C SER A 111 -12.77 1.61 -7.59
N ARG A 112 -14.01 1.73 -7.10
CA ARG A 112 -15.23 1.83 -7.93
C ARG A 112 -15.73 3.27 -8.06
N MET A 113 -14.97 4.24 -7.55
CA MET A 113 -15.31 5.66 -7.67
C MET A 113 -14.89 6.22 -9.03
N GLU A 114 -15.69 7.14 -9.55
CA GLU A 114 -15.42 7.84 -10.81
C GLU A 114 -14.14 8.67 -10.70
N ASN A 115 -13.25 8.60 -11.71
CA ASN A 115 -11.92 9.24 -11.74
C ASN A 115 -10.97 8.86 -10.57
N ALA A 116 -11.22 7.77 -9.85
CA ALA A 116 -10.32 7.35 -8.79
C ALA A 116 -8.99 6.79 -9.32
N LYS A 117 -7.89 7.25 -8.72
CA LYS A 117 -6.59 6.59 -8.85
C LYS A 117 -6.72 5.14 -8.37
N GLN A 118 -6.31 4.20 -9.21
CA GLN A 118 -6.40 2.78 -8.89
C GLN A 118 -5.24 2.36 -8.00
N PRO A 119 -5.49 1.68 -6.87
CA PRO A 119 -4.44 1.23 -5.98
C PRO A 119 -3.68 0.06 -6.60
N VAL A 120 -2.39 -0.04 -6.26
CA VAL A 120 -1.59 -1.23 -6.55
C VAL A 120 -2.12 -2.41 -5.73
N ARG A 121 -2.37 -3.54 -6.38
CA ARG A 121 -2.91 -4.74 -5.73
C ARG A 121 -1.76 -5.66 -5.37
N ILE A 122 -1.57 -5.97 -4.10
CA ILE A 122 -0.46 -6.79 -3.60
C ILE A 122 -1.03 -8.06 -2.99
N VAL A 123 -0.59 -9.22 -3.48
CA VAL A 123 -0.99 -10.52 -2.95
C VAL A 123 0.21 -11.18 -2.28
N CYS A 124 0.06 -11.51 -0.99
CA CYS A 124 1.05 -12.29 -0.26
C CYS A 124 0.78 -13.77 -0.46
N ASP A 125 1.60 -14.40 -1.32
CA ASP A 125 1.47 -15.78 -1.74
C ASP A 125 2.83 -16.50 -1.76
N SER A 126 3.21 -17.05 -0.62
CA SER A 126 4.50 -17.72 -0.43
C SER A 126 4.76 -18.85 -1.44
N GLN A 127 3.72 -19.51 -1.95
CA GLN A 127 3.85 -20.70 -2.79
C GLN A 127 3.44 -20.48 -4.25
N LEU A 128 2.93 -19.29 -4.59
CA LEU A 128 2.42 -18.97 -5.93
C LEU A 128 1.20 -19.85 -6.30
N ARG A 129 0.24 -19.93 -5.38
CA ARG A 129 -1.04 -20.66 -5.48
C ARG A 129 -2.19 -19.82 -6.06
N THR A 130 -1.97 -18.53 -6.29
CA THR A 130 -2.97 -17.62 -6.84
C THR A 130 -3.46 -18.12 -8.20
N PRO A 131 -4.76 -18.39 -8.40
CA PRO A 131 -5.23 -18.94 -9.67
C PRO A 131 -5.00 -17.98 -10.84
N LEU A 132 -4.53 -18.50 -11.99
CA LEU A 132 -4.28 -17.70 -13.21
C LEU A 132 -5.57 -17.13 -13.81
N ASP A 133 -6.71 -17.76 -13.54
CA ASP A 133 -8.06 -17.33 -13.93
C ASP A 133 -8.70 -16.36 -12.92
N SER A 134 -8.03 -16.06 -11.80
CA SER A 134 -8.53 -15.07 -10.83
C SER A 134 -8.69 -13.69 -11.45
N GLN A 135 -9.65 -12.93 -10.94
CA GLN A 135 -9.89 -11.55 -11.38
C GLN A 135 -8.64 -10.68 -11.26
N LEU A 136 -7.81 -10.91 -10.24
CA LEU A 136 -6.55 -10.18 -10.04
C LEU A 136 -5.56 -10.42 -11.18
N VAL A 137 -5.36 -11.68 -11.59
CA VAL A 137 -4.42 -12.04 -12.65
C VAL A 137 -4.95 -11.61 -14.02
N GLN A 138 -6.23 -11.89 -14.30
CA GLN A 138 -6.86 -11.55 -15.59
C GLN A 138 -6.88 -10.04 -15.87
N THR A 139 -6.94 -9.22 -14.82
CA THR A 139 -6.97 -7.75 -14.96
C THR A 139 -5.63 -7.09 -14.64
N ALA A 140 -4.54 -7.86 -14.49
CA ALA A 140 -3.23 -7.32 -14.08
C ALA A 140 -2.65 -6.29 -15.06
N ARG A 141 -2.99 -6.40 -16.35
CA ARG A 141 -2.60 -5.40 -17.37
C ARG A 141 -3.35 -4.07 -17.24
N GLN A 142 -4.55 -4.09 -16.64
CA GLN A 142 -5.38 -2.90 -16.44
C GLN A 142 -5.10 -2.25 -15.08
N TYR A 143 -4.92 -3.07 -14.05
CA TYR A 143 -4.64 -2.61 -12.69
C TYR A 143 -3.36 -3.28 -12.21
N ARG A 144 -2.37 -2.47 -11.86
CA ARG A 144 -1.06 -2.94 -11.42
C ARG A 144 -1.20 -3.94 -10.28
N THR A 145 -0.63 -5.13 -10.47
CA THR A 145 -0.77 -6.27 -9.55
C THR A 145 0.59 -6.88 -9.28
N ILE A 146 0.92 -7.01 -8.00
CA ILE A 146 2.17 -7.57 -7.50
C ILE A 146 1.84 -8.82 -6.71
N ILE A 147 2.49 -9.94 -7.01
CA ILE A 147 2.46 -11.13 -6.14
C ILE A 147 3.80 -11.21 -5.41
N ALA A 148 3.76 -11.07 -4.10
CA ALA A 148 4.87 -11.30 -3.20
C ALA A 148 4.97 -12.79 -2.88
N THR A 149 6.11 -13.42 -3.20
CA THR A 149 6.27 -14.87 -3.12
C THR A 149 7.63 -15.29 -2.56
N LEU A 150 7.72 -16.51 -2.03
CA LEU A 150 9.00 -17.18 -1.74
C LEU A 150 9.43 -18.07 -2.92
N ASN A 151 8.53 -18.29 -3.88
CA ASN A 151 8.75 -19.19 -4.99
C ASN A 151 9.66 -18.54 -6.03
N ASN A 152 10.83 -19.14 -6.26
CA ASN A 152 11.83 -18.68 -7.24
C ASN A 152 11.85 -19.51 -8.54
N ASP A 153 10.80 -20.28 -8.82
CA ASP A 153 10.66 -21.06 -10.05
C ASP A 153 10.32 -20.14 -11.24
N ALA A 154 11.33 -19.87 -12.07
CA ALA A 154 11.19 -19.01 -13.24
C ALA A 154 10.09 -19.46 -14.22
N LYS A 155 9.82 -20.76 -14.35
CA LYS A 155 8.77 -21.25 -15.27
C LYS A 155 7.39 -20.87 -14.76
N LYS A 156 7.13 -21.12 -13.47
CA LYS A 156 5.86 -20.72 -12.85
C LYS A 156 5.70 -19.21 -12.87
N GLN A 157 6.74 -18.45 -12.55
CA GLN A 157 6.68 -16.99 -12.59
C GLN A 157 6.36 -16.47 -13.99
N ALA A 158 6.88 -17.10 -15.05
CA ALA A 158 6.61 -16.72 -16.43
C ALA A 158 5.11 -16.77 -16.79
N GLU A 159 4.35 -17.70 -16.21
CA GLU A 159 2.90 -17.79 -16.43
C GLU A 159 2.18 -16.52 -15.93
N TYR A 160 2.58 -16.01 -14.76
CA TYR A 160 1.99 -14.80 -14.18
C TYR A 160 2.48 -13.53 -14.88
N THR A 161 3.77 -13.44 -15.19
CA THR A 161 4.32 -12.27 -15.87
C THR A 161 3.78 -12.14 -17.29
N ALA A 162 3.48 -13.26 -17.97
CA ALA A 162 2.77 -13.25 -19.25
C ALA A 162 1.37 -12.62 -19.15
N CYS A 163 0.68 -12.80 -18.02
CA CYS A 163 -0.59 -12.13 -17.71
C CYS A 163 -0.44 -10.65 -17.30
N GLY A 164 0.79 -10.13 -17.17
CA GLY A 164 1.06 -8.76 -16.74
C GLY A 164 1.16 -8.57 -15.23
N VAL A 165 1.28 -9.67 -14.47
CA VAL A 165 1.51 -9.63 -13.02
C VAL A 165 3.00 -9.37 -12.75
N GLU A 166 3.30 -8.46 -11.83
CA GLU A 166 4.64 -8.27 -11.31
C GLU A 166 4.92 -9.32 -10.22
N ILE A 167 5.99 -10.08 -10.36
CA ILE A 167 6.42 -11.03 -9.34
C ILE A 167 7.51 -10.38 -8.49
N LEU A 168 7.30 -10.38 -7.17
CA LEU A 168 8.26 -9.89 -6.21
C LEU A 168 8.69 -11.02 -5.28
N VAL A 169 9.89 -11.56 -5.49
CA VAL A 169 10.45 -12.58 -4.61
C VAL A 169 10.94 -11.92 -3.32
N THR A 170 10.47 -12.39 -2.17
CA THR A 170 10.81 -11.86 -0.85
C THR A 170 11.68 -12.83 -0.05
N GLY A 171 12.30 -12.32 1.02
CA GLY A 171 12.85 -13.15 2.08
C GLY A 171 11.77 -13.97 2.79
N GLU A 172 12.22 -14.99 3.51
CA GLU A 172 11.37 -15.89 4.29
C GLU A 172 11.40 -15.52 5.77
N ARG A 173 10.21 -15.50 6.39
CA ARG A 173 10.04 -15.51 7.83
C ARG A 173 8.97 -16.51 8.21
N ASP A 174 9.31 -17.50 9.03
CA ASP A 174 8.40 -18.57 9.45
C ASP A 174 7.69 -19.27 8.27
N LYS A 175 8.43 -19.58 7.19
CA LYS A 175 7.90 -20.17 5.93
C LYS A 175 6.87 -19.29 5.21
N ARG A 176 6.80 -18.00 5.54
CA ARG A 176 5.91 -17.02 4.93
C ARG A 176 6.71 -15.87 4.34
N VAL A 177 6.04 -15.07 3.52
CA VAL A 177 6.57 -13.81 2.98
C VAL A 177 7.02 -12.93 4.15
N ASP A 178 8.29 -12.53 4.16
CA ASP A 178 8.77 -11.52 5.09
C ASP A 178 8.21 -10.15 4.71
N LEU A 179 7.27 -9.66 5.52
CA LEU A 179 6.62 -8.37 5.30
C LEU A 179 7.61 -7.21 5.41
N ALA A 180 8.66 -7.32 6.23
CA ALA A 180 9.65 -6.25 6.36
C ALA A 180 10.46 -6.11 5.07
N ASP A 181 10.92 -7.22 4.51
CA ASP A 181 11.61 -7.26 3.21
C ASP A 181 10.68 -6.83 2.06
N LEU A 182 9.42 -7.30 2.07
CA LEU A 182 8.40 -6.88 1.10
C LEU A 182 8.25 -5.35 1.08
N LEU A 183 8.03 -4.73 2.25
CA LEU A 183 7.85 -3.28 2.35
C LEU A 183 9.09 -2.51 1.90
N GLN A 184 10.28 -3.01 2.21
CA GLN A 184 11.54 -2.38 1.78
C GLN A 184 11.72 -2.47 0.25
N LYS A 185 11.39 -3.62 -0.34
CA LYS A 185 11.41 -3.80 -1.80
C LYS A 185 10.38 -2.91 -2.50
N LEU A 186 9.16 -2.80 -1.94
CA LEU A 186 8.13 -1.91 -2.45
C LEU A 186 8.57 -0.44 -2.39
N ALA A 187 9.23 -0.01 -1.32
CA ALA A 187 9.79 1.34 -1.21
C ALA A 187 10.87 1.60 -2.26
N ASN A 188 11.75 0.63 -2.52
CA ASN A 188 12.82 0.75 -3.51
C ASN A 188 12.30 0.72 -4.96
N SER A 189 11.18 0.05 -5.21
CA SER A 189 10.58 -0.08 -6.56
C SER A 189 9.91 1.19 -7.11
N GLY A 190 10.03 2.32 -6.41
CA GLY A 190 9.78 3.64 -7.02
C GLY A 190 8.32 4.08 -7.10
N SER A 191 7.48 3.76 -6.12
CA SER A 191 6.15 4.38 -6.01
C SER A 191 6.15 5.43 -4.90
N THR A 192 6.35 6.68 -5.30
CA THR A 192 6.48 7.92 -4.50
C THR A 192 5.19 8.36 -3.79
N ALA A 193 4.28 7.43 -3.52
CA ALA A 193 3.11 7.64 -2.70
C ALA A 193 2.68 6.26 -2.23
N TYR A 194 2.80 5.98 -0.94
CA TYR A 194 2.10 4.90 -0.24
C TYR A 194 1.55 5.51 1.04
#